data_AF-A0A949FLK1-F1
#
_entry.id   AF-A0A949FLK1-F1
#
_cell.length_a   1.000
_cell.length_b   1.000
_cell.length_c   1.000
_cell.angle_alpha   90.00
_cell.angle_beta   90.00
_cell.angle_gamma   90.00
#
_symmetry.space_group_name_H-M   'P 1'
#
loop_
_entity.id
_entity.type
_entity.pdbx_description
1 polymer ?
#
loop_
_entity_poly.entity_id
_entity_poly.type
_entity_poly.pdbx_seq_one_letter_code
_entity_poly.pdbx_strand_id
1 'polypeptide(L)' 'MVIVISLLIMGWVVASVIGTQAYFLGEQTKPIHARNWNSSSFESLSESITGKGIDHANRTPSADVLVAFVEGSL' A
#
# COMPACT_ATOMS: atom_id res chain seq x y z
N MET A 1 -6.34 -13.25 -34.29
CA MET A 1 -5.99 -11.94 -33.70
C MET A 1 -6.73 -11.68 -32.39
N VAL A 2 -8.06 -11.87 -32.32
CA VAL A 2 -8.86 -11.68 -31.08
C VAL A 2 -8.27 -12.41 -29.87
N ILE A 3 -8.00 -13.72 -29.99
CA ILE A 3 -7.50 -14.53 -28.87
C ILE A 3 -6.17 -13.99 -28.31
N VAL A 4 -5.23 -13.61 -29.18
CA VAL A 4 -3.92 -13.10 -28.75
C VAL A 4 -4.08 -11.78 -28.00
N ILE A 5 -4.89 -10.86 -28.51
CA ILE A 5 -5.15 -9.58 -27.86
C ILE A 5 -5.84 -9.79 -26.51
N SER A 6 -6.83 -10.68 -26.43
CA SER A 6 -7.51 -11.01 -25.17
C SER A 6 -6.54 -11.56 -24.12
N LEU A 7 -5.61 -12.41 -24.50
CA LEU A 7 -4.59 -12.95 -23.59
C LEU A 7 -3.65 -11.85 -23.08
N LEU A 8 -3.24 -10.92 -23.94
CA LEU A 8 -2.38 -9.80 -23.53
C LEU A 8 -3.10 -8.86 -22.56
N ILE A 9 -4.35 -8.51 -22.85
CA ILE A 9 -5.17 -7.66 -21.96
C ILE A 9 -5.38 -8.38 -20.63
N MET A 10 -5.74 -9.66 -20.64
CA MET A 10 -5.96 -10.45 -19.43
C MET A 10 -4.68 -10.51 -18.58
N GLY A 11 -3.54 -10.84 -19.19
CA GLY A 11 -2.26 -10.88 -18.49
C GLY A 11 -1.88 -9.53 -17.88
N TRP A 12 -2.10 -8.44 -18.61
CA TRP A 12 -1.84 -7.09 -18.11
C TRP A 12 -2.77 -6.70 -16.95
N VAL A 13 -4.06 -7.03 -17.02
CA VAL A 13 -5.03 -6.79 -15.95
C VAL A 13 -4.63 -7.57 -14.70
N VAL A 14 -4.33 -8.85 -14.84
CA VAL A 14 -3.90 -9.71 -13.72
C VAL A 14 -2.62 -9.17 -13.07
N ALA A 15 -1.62 -8.82 -13.88
CA ALA A 15 -0.35 -8.27 -13.37
C ALA A 15 -0.56 -6.94 -12.64
N SER A 16 -1.43 -6.07 -13.17
CA SER A 16 -1.74 -4.78 -12.55
C SER A 16 -2.42 -4.97 -11.19
N VAL A 17 -3.44 -5.83 -11.13
CA VAL A 17 -4.18 -6.12 -9.88
C VAL A 17 -3.26 -6.71 -8.81
N ILE A 18 -2.43 -7.70 -9.18
CA ILE A 18 -1.47 -8.30 -8.24
C ILE A 18 -0.43 -7.28 -7.78
N GLY A 19 0.10 -6.47 -8.70
CA GLY A 19 1.07 -5.42 -8.38
C GLY A 19 0.52 -4.39 -7.41
N THR A 20 -0.72 -3.94 -7.61
CA THR A 20 -1.37 -2.98 -6.70
C THR A 20 -1.59 -3.59 -5.31
N GLN A 21 -2.07 -4.83 -5.22
CA GLN A 21 -2.22 -5.51 -3.93
C GLN A 21 -0.88 -5.70 -3.22
N ALA A 22 0.16 -6.14 -3.95
CA ALA A 22 1.49 -6.34 -3.41
C ALA A 22 2.10 -5.03 -2.89
N TYR A 23 1.87 -3.91 -3.57
CA TYR A 23 2.32 -2.59 -3.12
C TYR A 23 1.72 -2.23 -1.75
N PHE A 24 0.39 -2.28 -1.60
CA PHE A 24 -0.27 -1.88 -0.35
C PHE A 24 0.04 -2.82 0.80
N LEU A 25 0.02 -4.13 0.57
CA LEU A 25 0.42 -5.12 1.59
C LEU A 25 1.89 -4.91 2.00
N GLY A 26 2.76 -4.65 1.03
CA GLY A 26 4.17 -4.36 1.28
C GLY A 26 4.39 -3.10 2.11
N GLU A 27 3.62 -2.04 1.85
CA GLU A 27 3.66 -0.78 2.60
C GLU A 27 3.36 -0.97 4.08
N GLN A 28 2.54 -1.97 4.46
CA GLN A 28 2.26 -2.31 5.87
C GLN A 28 3.39 -3.09 6.55
N THR A 29 4.17 -3.86 5.78
CA THR A 29 5.24 -4.71 6.32
C THR A 29 6.60 -4.01 6.42
N LYS A 30 6.80 -2.93 5.67
CA LYS A 30 8.04 -2.15 5.67
C LYS A 30 7.93 -0.95 6.63
N PRO A 31 9.06 -0.34 7.03
CA PRO A 31 9.02 0.92 7.74
C PRO A 31 8.23 1.95 6.95
N ILE A 32 7.13 2.43 7.53
CA ILE A 32 6.12 3.21 6.81
C ILE A 32 6.37 4.70 6.94
N HIS A 33 6.31 5.39 5.80
CA HIS A 33 6.62 6.81 5.68
C HIS A 33 5.60 7.71 6.40
N ALA A 34 6.05 8.90 6.82
CA ALA A 34 5.23 9.88 7.54
C ALA A 34 3.95 10.26 6.80
N ARG A 35 4.01 10.41 5.47
CA ARG A 35 2.84 10.70 4.63
C ARG A 35 1.71 9.67 4.71
N ASN A 36 2.04 8.42 5.08
CA ASN A 36 1.09 7.31 5.18
C ASN A 36 0.86 6.88 6.63
N TRP A 37 1.62 7.40 7.60
CA TRP A 37 1.60 6.97 9.00
C TRP A 37 0.20 7.19 9.62
N ASN A 38 -0.30 8.42 9.55
CA ASN A 38 -1.59 8.84 10.10
C ASN A 38 -2.52 9.38 8.99
N SER A 39 -2.70 8.61 7.93
CA SER A 39 -3.50 9.00 6.76
C SER A 39 -4.72 8.12 6.59
N SER A 40 -5.90 8.69 6.90
CA SER A 40 -7.19 7.99 6.77
C SER A 40 -7.55 7.66 5.33
N SER A 41 -7.12 8.49 4.37
CA SER A 41 -7.31 8.23 2.94
C SER A 41 -6.44 7.07 2.47
N PHE A 42 -5.20 6.98 2.96
CA PHE A 42 -4.32 5.86 2.68
C PHE A 42 -4.87 4.56 3.29
N GLU A 43 -5.38 4.61 4.52
CA GLU A 43 -5.99 3.46 5.19
C GLU A 43 -7.21 2.94 4.42
N SER A 44 -8.16 3.83 4.11
CA SER A 44 -9.37 3.48 3.35
C SER A 44 -9.03 2.91 1.96
N LEU A 45 -8.05 3.49 1.27
CA LEU A 45 -7.62 3.00 -0.04
C LEU A 45 -6.94 1.64 0.09
N SER A 46 -6.00 1.48 1.03
CA SER A 46 -5.29 0.22 1.28
C SER A 46 -6.27 -0.90 1.59
N GLU A 47 -7.27 -0.65 2.44
CA GLU A 47 -8.29 -1.64 2.79
C GLU A 47 -9.17 -1.98 1.58
N SER A 48 -9.62 -0.98 0.80
CA SER A 48 -10.45 -1.24 -0.39
C SER A 48 -9.73 -2.07 -1.47
N ILE A 49 -8.41 -1.95 -1.57
CA ILE A 49 -7.61 -2.68 -2.56
C ILE A 49 -7.20 -4.07 -2.07
N THR A 50 -6.86 -4.20 -0.78
CA THR A 50 -6.30 -5.45 -0.23
C THR A 50 -7.32 -6.32 0.48
N GLY A 51 -8.50 -5.76 0.81
CA GLY A 51 -9.51 -6.40 1.64
C GLY A 51 -9.05 -6.66 3.08
N LYS A 52 -7.95 -6.01 3.52
CA LYS A 52 -7.38 -6.17 4.84
C LYS A 52 -7.28 -4.83 5.54
N GLY A 53 -7.89 -4.74 6.72
CA GLY A 53 -7.69 -3.62 7.62
C GLY A 53 -6.23 -3.50 8.06
N ILE A 54 -5.79 -2.28 8.38
CA ILE A 54 -4.43 -2.00 8.83
C ILE A 54 -4.29 -2.39 10.31
N ASP A 55 -3.32 -3.24 10.62
CA ASP A 55 -2.93 -3.55 12.01
C ASP A 55 -1.92 -2.52 12.51
N HIS A 56 -2.42 -1.48 13.18
CA HIS A 56 -1.59 -0.41 13.73
C HIS A 56 -0.63 -0.88 14.85
N ALA A 57 -0.87 -2.04 15.48
CA ALA A 57 0.02 -2.57 16.51
C ALA A 57 1.30 -3.20 15.92
N ASN A 58 1.27 -3.57 14.64
CA ASN A 58 2.38 -4.27 13.98
C ASN A 58 3.10 -3.39 12.94
N ARG A 59 2.86 -2.08 12.95
CA ARG A 59 3.53 -1.13 12.04
C ARG A 59 4.86 -0.68 12.61
N THR A 60 5.87 -0.62 11.75
CA THR A 60 7.17 -0.04 12.09
C THR A 60 7.26 1.37 11.51
N PRO A 61 7.53 2.40 12.31
CA PRO A 61 7.72 3.76 11.79
C PRO A 61 9.02 3.83 10.99
N SER A 62 9.01 4.56 9.88
CA SER A 62 10.25 4.91 9.18
C SER A 62 11.04 5.97 9.96
N ALA A 63 12.30 6.21 9.55
CA ALA A 63 13.15 7.22 10.17
C ALA A 63 12.53 8.63 10.12
N ASP A 64 11.86 9.00 9.02
CA ASP A 64 11.16 10.28 8.89
C ASP A 64 9.99 10.42 9.88
N VAL A 65 9.25 9.33 10.15
CA VAL A 65 8.21 9.33 11.19
C VAL A 65 8.83 9.54 12.57
N LEU A 66 9.91 8.83 12.87
CA LEU A 66 10.58 8.96 14.17
C LEU A 66 11.12 10.37 14.40
N VAL A 67 11.72 10.98 13.37
CA VAL A 67 12.20 12.37 13.43
C VAL A 67 11.04 13.33 13.65
N ALA A 68 9.96 13.21 12.87
CA ALA A 68 8.80 14.09 13.01
C ALA A 68 8.11 13.94 14.38
N PHE A 69 8.11 12.75 14.96
CA PHE A 69 7.60 12.51 16.31
C PHE A 69 8.45 13.24 17.37
N VAL A 70 9.78 13.15 17.27
CA VAL A 70 10.71 13.82 18.18
C VAL A 70 10.62 15.35 18.05
N GLU A 71 10.38 15.86 16.85
CA GLU A 71 10.22 17.28 16.58
C GLU A 71 8.82 17.83 16.92
N GLY A 72 7.86 16.97 17.28
CA GLY A 72 6.48 17.37 17.60
C GLY A 72 5.67 17.83 16.38
N SER A 73 6.04 17.37 15.18
CA SER A 73 5.41 17.71 13.90
C SER A 73 4.46 16.63 13.37
N LEU A 74 4.21 15.57 14.16
CA LEU A 74 3.23 14.49 13.91
C LEU A 74 1.94 14.64 14.73
#